data_AF-A0A6F8YLC8-F1
#
_entry.id   AF-A0A6F8YLC8-F1
#
_cell.length_a   1.000
_cell.length_b   1.000
_cell.length_c   1.000
_cell.angle_alpha   90.00
_cell.angle_beta   90.00
_cell.angle_gamma   90.00
#
_symmetry.space_group_name_H-M   'P 1'
#
loop_
_entity.id
_entity.type
_entity.pdbx_description
1 polymer ?
#
loop_
_entity_poly.entity_id
_entity_poly.type
_entity_poly.pdbx_seq_one_letter_code
_entity_poly.pdbx_strand_id
1 'polypeptide(L)'
;MYINQFSDGRIRRPYLALGDHGKDRPLLSRASRALFERFDLLRESPLHVPDTADPVAGMHYGFDAIEAAVDRQLRRNTALKQWVESALLEHPLWPPASLGISVMGPSQVFMAALIAKMAKMYFPETITILGGSHVTLLSGEMSRNRRYLENVDMILPGHSEQEFVEVISALDGTTPTARTSTAHPANEPMFDYIPLFSPEQLALYPQSRLTLPVQFTRGCYYARCTYCTYPVVEPQVTKLYPENARAAFEHLANLHGTRRFSIKDSLFTPAMLDHLSRALLREPEAAFKWSVTTKVSRQLIKLAPRLASAGLATVELGVETIHSNGQRLFDKFASQQDIEDVVLAFAHSDIVVIVNLIFGLPGETIRQAQYQLAWFQELQRSAPPGMVDCSLNMLEVVRGSPLAVGKTDGVEVRGIAPWAYCYDWNAPAWRRDFAPQLTGAELRPSGQHAHPDAA
;
A
#
# COMPACT_ATOMS: atom_id res chain seq x y z
N MET A 1 -18.85 0.52 -9.33
CA MET A 1 -18.68 -0.73 -8.57
C MET A 1 -18.18 -0.41 -7.17
N TYR A 2 -19.01 -0.56 -6.14
CA TYR A 2 -18.49 -0.65 -4.77
C TYR A 2 -17.87 -2.04 -4.61
N ILE A 3 -16.56 -2.11 -4.44
CA ILE A 3 -15.81 -3.38 -4.32
C ILE A 3 -16.22 -4.16 -3.04
N ASN A 4 -16.95 -3.53 -2.12
CA ASN A 4 -17.53 -4.18 -0.95
C ASN A 4 -18.82 -4.99 -1.23
N GLN A 5 -19.35 -5.01 -2.47
CA GLN A 5 -20.48 -5.87 -2.85
C GLN A 5 -20.10 -7.34 -3.13
N PHE A 6 -18.83 -7.73 -2.96
CA PHE A 6 -18.45 -9.15 -2.91
C PHE A 6 -18.88 -9.75 -1.56
N SER A 7 -20.18 -10.02 -1.45
CA SER A 7 -20.81 -10.71 -0.33
C SER A 7 -20.92 -12.21 -0.59
N ASP A 8 -19.79 -12.91 -0.77
CA ASP A 8 -19.82 -14.35 -0.56
C ASP A 8 -20.03 -14.62 0.95
N GLY A 9 -21.22 -15.12 1.29
CA GLY A 9 -21.61 -15.48 2.67
C GLY A 9 -20.88 -16.71 3.19
N ARG A 10 -19.58 -16.84 2.90
CA ARG A 10 -18.73 -17.97 3.23
C ARG A 10 -17.57 -17.50 4.11
N ILE A 11 -17.25 -18.36 5.07
CA ILE A 11 -16.33 -18.17 6.19
C ILE A 11 -15.10 -17.35 5.80
N ARG A 12 -15.06 -16.09 6.26
CA ARG A 12 -13.84 -15.27 6.23
C ARG A 12 -12.83 -15.91 7.19
N ARG A 13 -11.55 -15.93 6.80
CA ARG A 13 -10.45 -16.35 7.69
C ARG A 13 -10.62 -15.65 9.05
N PRO A 14 -10.72 -16.37 10.18
CA PRO A 14 -10.76 -15.73 11.49
C PRO A 14 -9.40 -15.06 11.69
N TYR A 15 -9.41 -13.73 11.69
CA TYR A 15 -8.18 -12.95 11.52
C TYR A 15 -8.04 -11.95 12.65
N LEU A 16 -7.15 -12.28 13.59
CA LEU A 16 -6.88 -11.49 14.79
C LEU A 16 -6.16 -10.17 14.48
N ALA A 17 -5.57 -10.03 13.29
CA ALA A 17 -4.75 -8.89 12.96
C ALA A 17 -5.56 -7.68 12.46
N LEU A 18 -5.01 -6.50 12.70
CA LEU A 18 -5.66 -5.21 12.53
C LEU A 18 -5.15 -4.48 11.30
N GLY A 19 -6.07 -4.02 10.46
CA GLY A 19 -5.78 -3.24 9.26
C GLY A 19 -6.02 -4.06 7.99
N ASP A 20 -5.07 -3.99 7.07
CA ASP A 20 -5.16 -4.44 5.69
C ASP A 20 -4.28 -5.66 5.34
N HIS A 21 -3.64 -6.25 6.35
CA HIS A 21 -2.95 -7.54 6.24
C HIS A 21 -3.97 -8.69 6.33
N GLY A 22 -3.59 -9.89 5.87
CA GLY A 22 -4.40 -11.12 5.94
C GLY A 22 -5.81 -11.07 5.36
N LYS A 23 -6.07 -10.13 4.44
CA LYS A 23 -7.26 -10.15 3.56
C LYS A 23 -7.35 -11.50 2.84
N ASP A 24 -8.55 -11.89 2.44
CA ASP A 24 -8.76 -13.02 1.51
C ASP A 24 -8.18 -12.64 0.13
N ARG A 25 -6.87 -12.89 -0.06
CA ARG A 25 -6.15 -12.58 -1.31
C ARG A 25 -6.80 -13.26 -2.52
N PRO A 26 -7.33 -14.50 -2.46
CA PRO A 26 -8.12 -15.11 -3.53
C PRO A 26 -9.43 -14.39 -3.83
N LEU A 27 -10.22 -13.99 -2.83
CA LEU A 27 -11.45 -13.22 -3.05
C LEU A 27 -11.13 -11.89 -3.72
N LEU A 28 -10.09 -11.19 -3.25
CA LEU A 28 -9.61 -9.96 -3.87
C LEU A 28 -9.07 -10.19 -5.27
N SER A 29 -8.31 -11.26 -5.51
CA SER A 29 -7.79 -11.62 -6.83
C SER A 29 -8.93 -11.95 -7.81
N ARG A 30 -9.97 -12.67 -7.37
CA ARG A 30 -11.20 -12.89 -8.14
C ARG A 30 -11.93 -11.57 -8.43
N ALA A 31 -12.07 -10.70 -7.42
CA ALA A 31 -12.73 -9.40 -7.55
C ALA A 31 -11.98 -8.46 -8.52
N SER A 32 -10.65 -8.37 -8.38
CA SER A 32 -9.78 -7.64 -9.29
C SER A 32 -9.83 -8.20 -10.70
N ARG A 33 -9.75 -9.53 -10.89
CA ARG A 33 -9.88 -10.15 -12.22
C ARG A 33 -11.23 -9.84 -12.87
N ALA A 34 -12.33 -9.96 -12.14
CA ALA A 34 -13.67 -9.63 -12.63
C ALA A 34 -13.90 -8.12 -12.92
N LEU A 35 -13.03 -7.25 -12.39
CA LEU A 35 -12.94 -5.83 -12.79
C LEU A 35 -12.06 -5.68 -14.05
N PHE A 36 -10.89 -6.29 -14.08
CA PHE A 36 -9.90 -6.20 -15.16
C PHE A 36 -10.40 -6.80 -16.48
N GLU A 37 -11.21 -7.86 -16.43
CA GLU A 37 -11.94 -8.40 -17.58
C GLU A 37 -12.84 -7.35 -18.25
N ARG A 38 -13.34 -6.36 -17.49
CA ARG A 38 -14.16 -5.25 -18.01
C ARG A 38 -13.35 -4.16 -18.68
N PHE A 39 -12.03 -4.10 -18.46
CA PHE A 39 -11.16 -3.09 -19.09
C PHE A 39 -10.92 -3.37 -20.58
N ASP A 40 -11.26 -4.58 -21.06
CA ASP A 40 -11.06 -5.00 -22.47
C ASP A 40 -9.57 -5.04 -22.90
N LEU A 41 -8.63 -4.91 -21.96
CA LEU A 41 -7.17 -4.98 -22.14
C LEU A 41 -6.65 -6.41 -22.36
N LEU A 42 -7.37 -7.44 -21.91
CA LEU A 42 -7.02 -8.86 -22.17
C LEU A 42 -7.07 -9.24 -23.65
N ARG A 43 -7.55 -8.35 -24.52
CA ARG A 43 -7.52 -8.51 -25.99
C ARG A 43 -6.25 -7.98 -26.63
N GLU A 44 -5.48 -7.19 -25.89
CA GLU A 44 -4.25 -6.54 -26.35
C GLU A 44 -3.03 -7.39 -26.01
N SER A 45 -1.97 -7.28 -26.81
CA SER A 45 -0.68 -7.92 -26.51
C SER A 45 0.02 -7.16 -25.39
N PRO A 46 0.31 -7.78 -24.23
CA PRO A 46 1.03 -7.12 -23.17
C PRO A 46 2.54 -7.03 -23.47
N LEU A 47 3.23 -6.07 -22.85
CA LEU A 47 4.63 -5.76 -23.05
C LEU A 47 5.44 -5.99 -21.77
N HIS A 48 6.59 -6.65 -21.88
CA HIS A 48 7.55 -6.82 -20.78
C HIS A 48 6.89 -7.32 -19.48
N VAL A 49 6.16 -8.44 -19.55
CA VAL A 49 5.48 -9.05 -18.40
C VAL A 49 6.46 -9.93 -17.62
N PRO A 50 6.71 -9.68 -16.33
CA PRO A 50 7.46 -10.59 -15.47
C PRO A 50 6.82 -11.97 -15.43
N ASP A 51 7.61 -12.98 -15.09
CA ASP A 51 7.25 -14.39 -15.17
C ASP A 51 6.06 -14.81 -14.28
N THR A 52 5.79 -14.07 -13.20
CA THR A 52 4.70 -14.29 -12.24
C THR A 52 3.69 -13.14 -12.14
N ALA A 53 3.79 -12.11 -12.97
CA ALA A 53 2.93 -10.93 -12.92
C ALA A 53 1.58 -11.13 -13.65
N ASP A 54 0.54 -10.45 -13.18
CA ASP A 54 -0.71 -10.27 -13.93
C ASP A 54 -0.58 -9.00 -14.82
N PRO A 55 -0.74 -9.11 -16.15
CA PRO A 55 -0.46 -8.00 -17.06
C PRO A 55 -1.42 -6.83 -16.89
N VAL A 56 -2.67 -7.05 -16.46
CA VAL A 56 -3.64 -5.96 -16.25
C VAL A 56 -3.45 -5.34 -14.88
N ALA A 57 -3.19 -6.14 -13.84
CA ALA A 57 -2.88 -5.62 -12.51
C ALA A 57 -1.60 -4.77 -12.51
N GLY A 58 -0.56 -5.21 -13.23
CA GLY A 58 0.71 -4.50 -13.37
C GLY A 58 0.74 -3.44 -14.47
N MET A 59 -0.33 -3.28 -15.26
CA MET A 59 -0.43 -2.37 -16.42
C MET A 59 0.70 -2.55 -17.45
N HIS A 60 0.99 -3.79 -17.80
CA HIS A 60 1.99 -4.19 -18.79
C HIS A 60 1.49 -4.00 -20.22
N TYR A 61 1.07 -2.79 -20.59
CA TYR A 61 0.52 -2.46 -21.90
C TYR A 61 1.14 -1.18 -22.47
N GLY A 62 1.29 -1.13 -23.79
CA GLY A 62 1.68 0.09 -24.50
C GLY A 62 0.58 1.15 -24.46
N PHE A 63 0.95 2.42 -24.71
CA PHE A 63 0.01 3.54 -24.77
C PHE A 63 -1.17 3.26 -25.73
N ASP A 64 -0.87 2.87 -26.98
CA ASP A 64 -1.87 2.57 -28.03
C ASP A 64 -2.91 1.53 -27.58
N ALA A 65 -2.49 0.51 -26.82
CA ALA A 65 -3.35 -0.55 -26.30
C ALA A 65 -4.30 -0.03 -25.21
N ILE A 66 -3.82 0.84 -24.33
CA ILE A 66 -4.61 1.49 -23.28
C ILE A 66 -5.60 2.48 -23.92
N GLU A 67 -5.12 3.34 -24.81
CA GLU A 67 -5.93 4.31 -25.57
C GLU A 67 -7.05 3.60 -26.35
N ALA A 68 -6.73 2.54 -27.10
CA ALA A 68 -7.72 1.75 -27.85
C ALA A 68 -8.74 1.04 -26.94
N ALA A 69 -8.33 0.55 -25.78
CA ALA A 69 -9.22 -0.07 -24.80
C ALA A 69 -10.17 0.94 -24.13
N VAL A 70 -9.67 2.12 -23.76
CA VAL A 70 -10.50 3.25 -23.26
C VAL A 70 -11.51 3.67 -24.33
N ASP A 71 -11.06 3.87 -25.56
CA ASP A 71 -11.89 4.22 -26.71
C ASP A 71 -13.02 3.19 -26.97
N ARG A 72 -12.73 1.88 -26.80
CA ARG A 72 -13.76 0.83 -26.89
C ARG A 72 -14.78 0.90 -25.76
N GLN A 73 -14.40 1.31 -24.55
CA GLN A 73 -15.36 1.57 -23.47
C GLN A 73 -16.25 2.76 -23.80
N LEU A 74 -15.68 3.88 -24.28
CA LEU A 74 -16.42 5.10 -24.55
C LEU A 74 -17.45 4.96 -25.68
N ARG A 75 -17.08 4.22 -26.74
CA ARG A 75 -17.98 3.92 -27.88
C ARG A 75 -19.10 2.94 -27.56
N ARG A 76 -19.04 2.20 -26.45
CA ARG A 76 -20.05 1.21 -26.05
C ARG A 76 -20.82 1.73 -24.83
N ASN A 77 -22.09 1.36 -24.71
CA ASN A 77 -22.87 1.66 -23.51
C ASN A 77 -22.59 0.59 -22.42
N THR A 78 -21.36 0.56 -21.87
CA THR A 78 -20.95 -0.47 -20.90
C THR A 78 -21.35 -0.08 -19.48
N ALA A 79 -21.58 -1.09 -18.62
CA ALA A 79 -21.85 -0.87 -17.20
C ALA A 79 -20.66 -0.20 -16.46
N LEU A 80 -19.44 -0.28 -17.00
CA LEU A 80 -18.29 0.45 -16.47
C LEU A 80 -18.38 1.93 -16.83
N LYS A 81 -18.67 2.25 -18.11
CA LYS A 81 -18.90 3.62 -18.57
C LYS A 81 -20.05 4.27 -17.79
N GLN A 82 -21.22 3.64 -17.73
CA GLN A 82 -22.40 4.14 -17.01
C GLN A 82 -22.11 4.42 -15.53
N TRP A 83 -21.31 3.58 -14.87
CA TRP A 83 -20.93 3.81 -13.48
C TRP A 83 -19.98 5.01 -13.31
N VAL A 84 -19.04 5.22 -14.24
CA VAL A 84 -18.19 6.43 -14.24
C VAL A 84 -19.01 7.67 -14.61
N GLU A 85 -19.96 7.57 -15.53
CA GLU A 85 -20.90 8.64 -15.88
C GLU A 85 -21.77 9.03 -14.68
N SER A 86 -22.37 8.08 -13.96
CA SER A 86 -23.10 8.36 -12.71
C SER A 86 -22.19 9.03 -11.67
N ALA A 87 -20.98 8.50 -11.45
CA ALA A 87 -20.05 9.07 -10.47
C ALA A 87 -19.53 10.48 -10.81
N LEU A 88 -19.41 10.83 -12.09
CA LEU A 88 -18.94 12.15 -12.54
C LEU A 88 -20.09 13.14 -12.78
N LEU A 89 -21.16 12.72 -13.45
CA LEU A 89 -22.18 13.63 -14.01
C LEU A 89 -23.36 13.87 -13.05
N GLU A 90 -23.64 12.96 -12.12
CA GLU A 90 -24.75 13.10 -11.15
C GLU A 90 -24.33 13.88 -9.88
N HIS A 91 -23.06 14.29 -9.79
CA HIS A 91 -22.57 15.07 -8.65
C HIS A 91 -23.04 16.54 -8.76
N PRO A 92 -23.66 17.13 -7.72
CA PRO A 92 -24.31 18.45 -7.81
C PRO A 92 -23.37 19.64 -8.00
N LEU A 93 -22.06 19.42 -7.93
CA LEU A 93 -21.01 20.45 -8.14
C LEU A 93 -20.33 20.36 -9.52
N TRP A 94 -20.93 19.66 -10.49
CA TRP A 94 -20.41 19.55 -11.85
C TRP A 94 -21.01 20.61 -12.81
N PRO A 95 -20.25 21.14 -13.79
CA PRO A 95 -18.84 20.85 -14.08
C PRO A 95 -17.89 21.52 -13.07
N PRO A 96 -16.82 20.83 -12.63
CA PRO A 96 -15.85 21.40 -11.71
C PRO A 96 -14.79 22.18 -12.49
N ALA A 97 -14.24 23.24 -11.87
CA ALA A 97 -13.11 23.97 -12.43
C ALA A 97 -11.85 23.10 -12.57
N SER A 98 -11.70 22.08 -11.71
CA SER A 98 -10.63 21.09 -11.80
C SER A 98 -11.08 19.68 -11.38
N LEU A 99 -10.34 18.67 -11.85
CA LEU A 99 -10.54 17.26 -11.51
C LEU A 99 -9.20 16.64 -11.10
N GLY A 100 -9.04 16.37 -9.81
CA GLY A 100 -7.90 15.63 -9.26
C GLY A 100 -8.11 14.11 -9.32
N ILE A 101 -7.15 13.38 -9.90
CA ILE A 101 -7.14 11.92 -9.98
C ILE A 101 -5.88 11.38 -9.30
N SER A 102 -6.05 10.73 -8.14
CA SER A 102 -4.95 10.07 -7.43
C SER A 102 -4.76 8.63 -7.91
N VAL A 103 -3.58 8.33 -8.46
CA VAL A 103 -3.16 7.02 -8.96
C VAL A 103 -2.06 6.48 -8.05
N MET A 104 -2.46 5.59 -7.15
CA MET A 104 -1.58 4.98 -6.14
C MET A 104 -0.82 3.76 -6.67
N GLY A 105 -1.31 3.11 -7.71
CA GLY A 105 -0.66 1.95 -8.34
C GLY A 105 -1.09 1.68 -9.79
N PRO A 106 -0.40 0.77 -10.49
CA PRO A 106 -0.58 0.53 -11.92
C PRO A 106 -2.00 0.07 -12.30
N SER A 107 -2.65 -0.74 -11.45
CA SER A 107 -4.00 -1.26 -11.68
C SER A 107 -5.09 -0.18 -11.76
N GLN A 108 -4.80 1.05 -11.32
CA GLN A 108 -5.71 2.20 -11.39
C GLN A 108 -5.54 3.01 -12.67
N VAL A 109 -4.45 2.83 -13.43
CA VAL A 109 -4.12 3.64 -14.62
C VAL A 109 -5.22 3.62 -15.66
N PHE A 110 -5.79 2.44 -15.97
CA PHE A 110 -6.88 2.35 -16.95
C PHE A 110 -8.10 3.18 -16.55
N MET A 111 -8.48 3.14 -15.28
CA MET A 111 -9.59 3.94 -14.74
C MET A 111 -9.25 5.43 -14.76
N ALA A 112 -8.02 5.81 -14.42
CA ALA A 112 -7.57 7.19 -14.49
C ALA A 112 -7.63 7.76 -15.92
N ALA A 113 -7.13 7.01 -16.91
CA ALA A 113 -7.19 7.39 -18.32
C ALA A 113 -8.64 7.49 -18.84
N LEU A 114 -9.51 6.54 -18.45
CA LEU A 114 -10.93 6.59 -18.77
C LEU A 114 -11.62 7.83 -18.19
N ILE A 115 -11.39 8.11 -16.90
CA ILE A 115 -11.97 9.27 -16.19
C ILE A 115 -11.46 10.59 -16.80
N ALA A 116 -10.16 10.72 -17.05
CA ALA A 116 -9.57 11.93 -17.63
C ALA A 116 -10.11 12.21 -19.05
N LYS A 117 -10.21 11.18 -19.90
CA LYS A 117 -10.76 11.30 -21.26
C LYS A 117 -12.25 11.62 -21.26
N MET A 118 -13.03 11.06 -20.32
CA MET A 118 -14.42 11.43 -20.13
C MET A 118 -14.58 12.87 -19.65
N ALA A 119 -13.76 13.31 -18.70
CA ALA A 119 -13.78 14.68 -18.19
C ALA A 119 -13.54 15.68 -19.33
N LYS A 120 -12.49 15.49 -20.15
CA LYS A 120 -12.23 16.35 -21.31
C LYS A 120 -13.28 16.25 -22.42
N MET A 121 -13.98 15.12 -22.56
CA MET A 121 -15.08 14.95 -23.53
C MET A 121 -16.35 15.71 -23.13
N TYR A 122 -16.72 15.69 -21.85
CA TYR A 122 -17.91 16.39 -21.35
C TYR A 122 -17.64 17.84 -20.96
N PHE A 123 -16.45 18.13 -20.44
CA PHE A 123 -16.06 19.41 -19.84
C PHE A 123 -14.63 19.80 -20.28
N PRO A 124 -14.45 20.29 -21.52
CA PRO A 124 -13.12 20.60 -22.06
C PRO A 124 -12.29 21.57 -21.20
N GLU A 125 -12.97 22.54 -20.58
CA GLU A 125 -12.38 23.59 -19.74
C GLU A 125 -11.97 23.12 -18.33
N THR A 126 -12.39 21.93 -17.87
CA THR A 126 -12.00 21.41 -16.56
C THR A 126 -10.50 21.10 -16.54
N ILE A 127 -9.77 21.67 -15.59
CA ILE A 127 -8.33 21.41 -15.41
C ILE A 127 -8.11 20.03 -14.79
N THR A 128 -7.54 19.10 -15.54
CA THR A 128 -7.29 17.72 -15.11
C THR A 128 -5.90 17.58 -14.47
N ILE A 129 -5.88 17.08 -13.24
CA ILE A 129 -4.69 16.99 -12.39
C ILE A 129 -4.47 15.53 -11.99
N LEU A 130 -3.28 14.99 -12.24
CA LEU A 130 -2.92 13.61 -11.93
C LEU A 130 -1.86 13.56 -10.82
N GLY A 131 -2.09 12.77 -9.76
CA GLY A 131 -1.17 12.68 -8.61
C GLY A 131 -1.11 11.28 -7.98
N GLY A 132 -0.49 11.16 -6.81
CA GLY A 132 -0.36 9.89 -6.08
C GLY A 132 0.93 9.11 -6.37
N SER A 133 1.18 8.04 -5.62
CA SER A 133 2.49 7.36 -5.58
C SER A 133 2.98 6.79 -6.92
N HIS A 134 2.07 6.33 -7.79
CA HIS A 134 2.46 5.82 -9.12
C HIS A 134 2.89 6.94 -10.07
N VAL A 135 2.23 8.10 -9.98
CA VAL A 135 2.60 9.33 -10.70
C VAL A 135 3.95 9.84 -10.21
N THR A 136 4.19 9.83 -8.89
CA THR A 136 5.49 10.21 -8.30
C THR A 136 6.64 9.40 -8.90
N LEU A 137 6.49 8.08 -9.01
CA LEU A 137 7.48 7.18 -9.62
C LEU A 137 7.68 7.40 -11.12
N LEU A 138 6.64 7.84 -11.84
CA LEU A 138 6.66 8.10 -13.27
C LEU A 138 7.02 9.55 -13.63
N SER A 139 7.08 10.47 -12.67
CA SER A 139 7.26 11.92 -12.87
C SER A 139 8.43 12.27 -13.81
N GLY A 140 9.57 11.60 -13.67
CA GLY A 140 10.73 11.74 -14.54
C GLY A 140 10.53 11.24 -15.98
N GLU A 141 9.60 10.32 -16.23
CA GLU A 141 9.21 9.91 -17.59
C GLU A 141 8.10 10.79 -18.15
N MET A 142 7.12 11.17 -17.33
CA MET A 142 5.99 12.04 -17.70
C MET A 142 6.47 13.41 -18.19
N SER A 143 7.48 13.97 -17.53
CA SER A 143 8.16 15.21 -17.95
C SER A 143 8.90 15.11 -19.28
N ARG A 144 9.25 13.90 -19.74
CA ARG A 144 9.99 13.64 -20.99
C ARG A 144 9.11 13.13 -22.14
N ASN A 145 7.96 12.56 -21.84
CA ASN A 145 7.05 11.98 -22.83
C ASN A 145 5.61 12.48 -22.62
N ARG A 146 5.16 13.36 -23.53
CA ARG A 146 3.82 13.97 -23.49
C ARG A 146 2.67 12.96 -23.61
N ARG A 147 2.89 11.71 -24.05
CA ARG A 147 1.84 10.67 -24.09
C ARG A 147 1.28 10.30 -22.71
N TYR A 148 2.07 10.44 -21.65
CA TYR A 148 1.56 10.28 -20.29
C TYR A 148 0.55 11.36 -19.88
N LEU A 149 0.51 12.48 -20.61
CA LEU A 149 -0.31 13.66 -20.32
C LEU A 149 -1.50 13.78 -21.29
N GLU A 150 -1.85 12.73 -22.04
CA GLU A 150 -3.06 12.77 -22.88
C GLU A 150 -4.30 12.92 -21.98
N ASN A 151 -5.07 13.99 -22.18
CA ASN A 151 -6.22 14.38 -21.36
C ASN A 151 -5.86 14.81 -19.91
N VAL A 152 -4.58 15.09 -19.61
CA VAL A 152 -4.08 15.55 -18.30
C VAL A 152 -3.31 16.86 -18.46
N ASP A 153 -3.80 17.95 -17.85
CA ASP A 153 -3.17 19.27 -17.95
C ASP A 153 -1.97 19.42 -17.01
N MET A 154 -2.04 18.83 -15.80
CA MET A 154 -1.00 18.92 -14.77
C MET A 154 -0.73 17.58 -14.06
N ILE A 155 0.51 17.41 -13.60
CA ILE A 155 0.89 16.37 -12.64
C ILE A 155 1.34 16.99 -11.33
N LEU A 156 0.98 16.35 -10.21
CA LEU A 156 1.41 16.70 -8.86
C LEU A 156 2.08 15.48 -8.20
N PRO A 157 3.41 15.35 -8.28
CA PRO A 157 4.15 14.23 -7.74
C PRO A 157 4.59 14.46 -6.29
N GLY A 158 4.61 13.38 -5.51
CA GLY A 158 5.03 13.37 -4.11
C GLY A 158 3.90 13.75 -3.17
N HIS A 159 4.26 14.43 -2.08
CA HIS A 159 3.32 15.01 -1.13
C HIS A 159 2.97 16.43 -1.57
N SER A 160 1.93 16.55 -2.39
CA SER A 160 1.59 17.80 -3.09
C SER A 160 0.39 18.53 -2.48
N GLU A 161 0.13 18.39 -1.18
CA GLU A 161 -1.07 18.97 -0.58
C GLU A 161 -1.05 20.51 -0.62
N GLN A 162 0.12 21.13 -0.42
CA GLN A 162 0.28 22.58 -0.53
C GLN A 162 0.17 23.05 -1.99
N GLU A 163 0.86 22.40 -2.92
CA GLU A 163 0.81 22.72 -4.35
C GLU A 163 -0.61 22.54 -4.91
N PHE A 164 -1.38 21.56 -4.42
CA PHE A 164 -2.78 21.41 -4.78
C PHE A 164 -3.63 22.59 -4.28
N VAL A 165 -3.44 23.04 -3.03
CA VAL A 165 -4.09 24.26 -2.52
C VAL A 165 -3.73 25.48 -3.35
N GLU A 166 -2.46 25.65 -3.73
CA GLU A 166 -2.00 26.75 -4.57
C GLU A 166 -2.67 26.73 -5.96
N VAL A 167 -2.81 25.55 -6.57
CA VAL A 167 -3.53 25.37 -7.85
C VAL A 167 -5.01 25.71 -7.72
N ILE A 168 -5.71 25.19 -6.70
CA ILE A 168 -7.14 25.48 -6.50
C ILE A 168 -7.37 26.97 -6.24
N SER A 169 -6.58 27.59 -5.36
CA SER A 169 -6.68 29.03 -5.08
C SER A 169 -6.54 29.88 -6.35
N ALA A 170 -5.55 29.55 -7.20
CA ALA A 170 -5.31 30.25 -8.45
C ALA A 170 -6.48 30.11 -9.45
N LEU A 171 -7.14 28.94 -9.50
CA LEU A 171 -8.33 28.72 -10.33
C LEU A 171 -9.55 29.51 -9.85
N ASP A 172 -9.73 29.63 -8.53
CA ASP A 172 -10.79 30.46 -7.93
C ASP A 172 -10.51 31.98 -8.02
N GLY A 173 -9.39 32.39 -8.62
CA GLY A 173 -8.94 33.79 -8.67
C GLY A 173 -8.56 34.35 -7.30
N THR A 174 -8.33 33.48 -6.31
CA THR A 174 -7.92 33.84 -4.96
C THR A 174 -6.40 33.77 -4.83
N THR A 175 -5.80 34.72 -4.12
CA THR A 175 -4.45 34.50 -3.61
C THR A 175 -4.55 33.40 -2.56
N PRO A 176 -3.70 32.34 -2.60
CA PRO A 176 -3.60 31.42 -1.48
C PRO A 176 -3.33 32.25 -0.22
N THR A 177 -4.25 32.22 0.75
CA THR A 177 -4.14 33.07 1.96
C THR A 177 -2.84 32.73 2.66
N ALA A 178 -1.87 33.64 2.57
CA ALA A 178 -0.47 33.31 2.74
C ALA A 178 -0.20 32.73 4.13
N ARG A 179 0.27 31.47 4.14
CA ARG A 179 0.93 30.76 5.24
C ARG A 179 0.30 30.93 6.63
N THR A 180 -0.22 29.83 7.16
CA THR A 180 -0.09 29.56 8.59
C THR A 180 1.30 28.97 8.87
N SER A 181 2.34 29.62 9.41
CA SER A 181 2.74 31.03 9.66
C SER A 181 1.80 32.01 10.39
N THR A 182 0.75 31.51 11.01
CA THR A 182 0.59 31.80 12.43
C THR A 182 1.83 31.25 13.13
N ALA A 183 2.37 31.98 14.10
CA ALA A 183 3.33 31.39 15.03
C ALA A 183 2.57 30.33 15.84
N HIS A 184 2.59 29.08 15.36
CA HIS A 184 1.98 27.98 16.10
C HIS A 184 2.68 27.89 17.47
N PRO A 185 1.93 27.84 18.58
CA PRO A 185 2.54 27.54 19.87
C PRO A 185 3.26 26.19 19.75
N ALA A 186 4.42 26.06 20.39
CA ALA A 186 5.38 24.97 20.16
C ALA A 186 4.89 23.53 20.51
N ASN A 187 3.60 23.36 20.80
CA ASN A 187 2.95 22.17 21.32
C ASN A 187 1.73 21.68 20.50
N GLU A 188 1.48 22.22 19.29
CA GLU A 188 0.40 21.70 18.42
C GLU A 188 0.91 20.78 17.28
N PRO A 189 0.12 19.77 16.86
CA PRO A 189 0.41 18.95 15.68
C PRO A 189 0.41 19.73 14.36
N MET A 190 1.54 19.67 13.64
CA MET A 190 1.55 19.84 12.19
C MET A 190 1.25 18.47 11.54
N PHE A 191 -0.02 18.08 11.56
CA PHE A 191 -0.54 16.90 10.84
C PHE A 191 -1.67 17.33 9.90
N ASP A 192 -1.31 17.94 8.78
CA ASP A 192 -2.25 18.34 7.71
C ASP A 192 -2.88 17.13 6.96
N TYR A 193 -2.65 15.92 7.47
CA TYR A 193 -2.95 14.63 6.83
C TYR A 193 -3.78 13.69 7.73
N ILE A 194 -4.46 14.24 8.75
CA ILE A 194 -5.50 13.50 9.48
C ILE A 194 -6.63 13.18 8.49
N PRO A 195 -7.04 11.90 8.34
CA PRO A 195 -8.01 11.51 7.33
C PRO A 195 -9.43 11.91 7.75
N LEU A 196 -9.91 13.04 7.23
CA LEU A 196 -11.28 13.50 7.42
C LEU A 196 -12.22 12.78 6.45
N PHE A 197 -12.73 11.61 6.85
CA PHE A 197 -13.71 10.87 6.06
C PHE A 197 -15.14 11.36 6.31
N SER A 198 -15.94 11.48 5.25
CA SER A 198 -17.37 11.77 5.38
C SER A 198 -18.16 10.54 5.87
N PRO A 199 -19.34 10.72 6.49
CA PRO A 199 -20.21 9.60 6.86
C PRO A 199 -20.55 8.67 5.69
N GLU A 200 -20.73 9.23 4.49
CA GLU A 200 -21.06 8.49 3.26
C GLU A 200 -19.89 7.62 2.78
N GLN A 201 -18.65 8.11 2.94
CA GLN A 201 -17.45 7.32 2.65
C GLN A 201 -17.29 6.15 3.64
N LEU A 202 -17.62 6.37 4.91
CA LEU A 202 -17.53 5.36 5.97
C LEU A 202 -18.70 4.37 5.97
N ALA A 203 -19.89 4.73 5.46
CA ALA A 203 -21.07 3.88 5.39
C ALA A 203 -20.86 2.56 4.62
N LEU A 204 -19.80 2.47 3.80
CA LEU A 204 -19.38 1.26 3.09
C LEU A 204 -18.69 0.21 3.98
N TYR A 205 -18.40 0.55 5.24
CA TYR A 205 -17.63 -0.26 6.18
C TYR A 205 -18.44 -0.57 7.45
N PRO A 206 -18.51 -1.84 7.92
CA PRO A 206 -19.17 -2.16 9.17
C PRO A 206 -18.46 -1.49 10.35
N GLN A 207 -19.16 -0.66 11.13
CA GLN A 207 -18.59 0.12 12.23
C GLN A 207 -17.75 -0.72 13.22
N SER A 208 -18.21 -1.93 13.56
CA SER A 208 -17.50 -2.85 14.46
C SER A 208 -16.11 -3.28 13.98
N ARG A 209 -15.83 -3.14 12.67
CA ARG A 209 -14.57 -3.52 12.02
C ARG A 209 -13.88 -2.35 11.32
N LEU A 210 -14.45 -1.14 11.38
CA LEU A 210 -13.87 0.06 10.80
C LEU A 210 -12.51 0.34 11.45
N THR A 211 -11.46 0.34 10.63
CA THR A 211 -10.08 0.62 11.04
C THR A 211 -9.54 1.75 10.17
N LEU A 212 -9.16 2.88 10.76
CA LEU A 212 -8.76 4.06 10.02
C LEU A 212 -7.25 4.04 9.71
N PRO A 213 -6.82 4.28 8.46
CA PRO A 213 -5.41 4.48 8.14
C PRO A 213 -4.94 5.81 8.73
N VAL A 214 -3.74 5.88 9.30
CA VAL A 214 -3.14 7.15 9.75
C VAL A 214 -1.68 7.23 9.30
N GLN A 215 -1.13 8.45 9.20
CA GLN A 215 0.30 8.66 8.98
C GLN A 215 0.84 9.68 10.00
N PHE A 216 1.93 9.35 10.69
CA PHE A 216 2.56 10.19 11.73
C PHE A 216 3.98 10.63 11.40
N THR A 217 4.59 10.02 10.39
CA THR A 217 5.87 10.38 9.78
C THR A 217 5.83 10.04 8.29
N ARG A 218 6.54 10.85 7.53
CA ARG A 218 6.83 10.62 6.10
C ARG A 218 8.26 10.13 5.99
N GLY A 219 8.52 9.38 4.92
CA GLY A 219 9.84 8.86 4.60
C GLY A 219 10.23 7.63 5.42
N CYS A 220 11.19 6.87 4.89
CA CYS A 220 11.71 5.69 5.56
C CYS A 220 13.04 5.99 6.24
N TYR A 221 13.10 5.97 7.58
CA TYR A 221 14.35 6.15 8.34
C TYR A 221 15.46 5.11 8.01
N TYR A 222 15.13 4.00 7.35
CA TYR A 222 16.13 3.04 6.89
C TYR A 222 16.69 3.36 5.49
N ALA A 223 15.85 3.84 4.57
CA ALA A 223 16.14 4.32 3.20
C ALA A 223 17.06 3.50 2.26
N ARG A 224 17.66 2.38 2.70
CA ARG A 224 18.71 1.65 1.96
C ARG A 224 18.26 0.39 1.22
N CYS A 225 17.03 -0.08 1.46
CA CYS A 225 16.49 -1.28 0.84
C CYS A 225 16.55 -1.21 -0.70
N THR A 226 17.38 -2.04 -1.34
CA THR A 226 17.61 -1.92 -2.80
C THR A 226 16.38 -2.25 -3.67
N TYR A 227 15.45 -3.04 -3.13
CA TYR A 227 14.20 -3.45 -3.78
C TYR A 227 13.05 -2.42 -3.61
N CYS A 228 13.28 -1.34 -2.87
CA CYS A 228 12.21 -0.49 -2.33
C CYS A 228 12.01 0.81 -3.11
N THR A 229 10.75 1.25 -3.23
CA THR A 229 10.36 2.50 -3.88
C THR A 229 10.26 3.70 -2.92
N TYR A 230 10.19 3.47 -1.60
CA TYR A 230 10.01 4.53 -0.61
C TYR A 230 11.01 5.69 -0.70
N PRO A 231 12.31 5.50 -0.98
CA PRO A 231 13.24 6.61 -1.18
C PRO A 231 12.88 7.57 -2.34
N VAL A 232 12.04 7.14 -3.28
CA VAL A 232 11.55 7.96 -4.40
C VAL A 232 10.16 8.53 -4.12
N VAL A 233 9.23 7.76 -3.54
CA VAL A 233 7.86 8.24 -3.25
C VAL A 233 7.76 9.12 -2.01
N GLU A 234 8.56 8.84 -0.98
CA GLU A 234 8.65 9.62 0.26
C GLU A 234 10.13 9.97 0.55
N PRO A 235 10.75 10.88 -0.22
CA PRO A 235 12.19 11.16 -0.12
C PRO A 235 12.60 11.93 1.15
N GLN A 236 11.64 12.53 1.87
CA GLN A 236 11.91 13.35 3.06
C GLN A 236 11.42 12.64 4.32
N VAL A 237 12.32 12.46 5.30
CA VAL A 237 11.97 11.93 6.62
C VAL A 237 11.44 13.03 7.55
N THR A 238 10.29 12.79 8.19
CA THR A 238 9.74 13.70 9.22
C THR A 238 9.78 13.07 10.61
N LYS A 239 9.86 13.93 11.64
CA LYS A 239 9.96 13.51 13.04
C LYS A 239 8.60 13.05 13.58
N LEU A 240 8.58 11.96 14.34
CA LEU A 240 7.41 11.58 15.13
C LEU A 240 7.21 12.53 16.32
N TYR A 241 5.97 12.99 16.50
CA TYR A 241 5.50 13.71 17.68
C TYR A 241 4.48 12.83 18.43
N PRO A 242 4.87 12.13 19.53
CA PRO A 242 4.02 11.12 20.17
C PRO A 242 2.73 11.66 20.78
N GLU A 243 2.80 12.85 21.41
CA GLU A 243 1.64 13.56 21.98
C GLU A 243 0.59 13.84 20.91
N ASN A 244 1.07 14.26 19.75
CA ASN A 244 0.28 14.68 18.60
C ASN A 244 -0.37 13.47 17.92
N ALA A 245 0.35 12.35 17.84
CA ALA A 245 -0.19 11.08 17.34
C ALA A 245 -1.30 10.53 18.25
N ARG A 246 -1.15 10.64 19.58
CA ARG A 246 -2.21 10.31 20.54
C ARG A 246 -3.43 11.22 20.38
N ALA A 247 -3.23 12.54 20.31
CA ALA A 247 -4.31 13.50 20.12
C ALA A 247 -5.09 13.25 18.81
N ALA A 248 -4.40 12.84 17.74
CA ALA A 248 -5.03 12.44 16.49
C ALA A 248 -5.87 11.15 16.62
N PHE A 249 -5.40 10.14 17.35
CA PHE A 249 -6.22 8.95 17.70
C PHE A 249 -7.47 9.33 18.50
N GLU A 250 -7.35 10.23 19.46
CA GLU A 250 -8.47 10.71 20.28
C GLU A 250 -9.49 11.49 19.44
N HIS A 251 -9.01 12.40 18.61
CA HIS A 251 -9.85 13.17 17.68
C HIS A 251 -10.62 12.26 16.72
N LEU A 252 -9.93 11.36 16.01
CA LEU A 252 -10.55 10.42 15.07
C LEU A 252 -11.52 9.45 15.78
N ALA A 253 -11.20 9.01 17.00
CA ALA A 253 -12.09 8.15 17.77
C ALA A 253 -13.37 8.85 18.20
N ASN A 254 -13.29 10.12 18.56
CA ASN A 254 -14.46 10.94 18.91
C ASN A 254 -15.27 11.31 17.66
N LEU A 255 -14.62 11.59 16.52
CA LEU A 255 -15.25 11.99 15.28
C LEU A 255 -15.94 10.84 14.54
N HIS A 256 -15.33 9.65 14.52
CA HIS A 256 -15.80 8.50 13.72
C HIS A 256 -16.25 7.30 14.56
N GLY A 257 -16.21 7.38 15.90
CA GLY A 257 -16.69 6.32 16.78
C GLY A 257 -15.91 5.00 16.70
N THR A 258 -14.65 5.02 16.26
CA THR A 258 -13.78 3.83 16.18
C THR A 258 -12.45 4.08 16.88
N ARG A 259 -11.96 3.08 17.63
CA ARG A 259 -10.68 3.12 18.36
C ARG A 259 -9.60 2.26 17.69
N ARG A 260 -9.81 1.94 16.41
CA ARG A 260 -9.02 1.01 15.60
C ARG A 260 -8.26 1.77 14.52
N PHE A 261 -6.93 1.70 14.54
CA PHE A 261 -6.06 2.43 13.63
C PHE A 261 -5.05 1.52 12.92
N SER A 262 -4.63 1.89 11.72
CA SER A 262 -3.54 1.23 11.02
C SER A 262 -2.54 2.29 10.56
N ILE A 263 -1.34 2.27 11.14
CA ILE A 263 -0.31 3.26 10.84
C ILE A 263 0.33 2.90 9.50
N LYS A 264 0.37 3.86 8.57
CA LYS A 264 0.80 3.72 7.18
C LYS A 264 2.12 4.40 6.85
N ASP A 265 2.82 4.87 7.87
CA ASP A 265 4.22 5.27 7.80
C ASP A 265 5.10 4.17 7.20
N SER A 266 5.99 4.59 6.29
CA SER A 266 6.97 3.74 5.61
C SER A 266 7.82 2.85 6.55
N LEU A 267 8.11 3.31 7.76
CA LEU A 267 8.82 2.54 8.79
C LEU A 267 8.74 3.20 10.18
N PHE A 268 8.21 2.49 11.18
CA PHE A 268 8.47 2.84 12.59
C PHE A 268 9.79 2.25 13.10
N THR A 269 10.59 3.05 13.80
CA THR A 269 11.78 2.58 14.52
C THR A 269 11.43 2.09 15.93
N PRO A 270 12.25 1.25 16.59
CA PRO A 270 12.02 0.85 17.98
C PRO A 270 11.90 2.03 18.96
N ALA A 271 12.63 3.13 18.73
CA ALA A 271 12.53 4.34 19.54
C ALA A 271 11.18 5.07 19.31
N MET A 272 10.70 5.15 18.07
CA MET A 272 9.38 5.69 17.75
C MET A 272 8.27 4.86 18.41
N LEU A 273 8.38 3.54 18.38
CA LEU A 273 7.45 2.61 19.03
C LEU A 273 7.46 2.79 20.56
N ASP A 274 8.63 2.88 21.20
CA ASP A 274 8.71 3.14 22.64
C ASP A 274 8.09 4.49 23.01
N HIS A 275 8.41 5.55 22.27
CA HIS A 275 7.85 6.90 22.52
C HIS A 275 6.33 6.95 22.33
N LEU A 276 5.79 6.37 21.25
CA LEU A 276 4.34 6.30 21.01
C LEU A 276 3.66 5.47 22.11
N SER A 277 4.22 4.30 22.46
CA SER A 277 3.63 3.44 23.49
C SER A 277 3.54 4.12 24.85
N ARG A 278 4.56 4.88 25.26
CA ARG A 278 4.54 5.71 26.48
C ARG A 278 3.48 6.81 26.41
N ALA A 279 3.29 7.42 25.24
CA ALA A 279 2.29 8.48 25.08
C ALA A 279 0.87 7.94 25.23
N LEU A 280 0.57 6.80 24.61
CA LEU A 280 -0.73 6.11 24.69
C LEU A 280 -1.02 5.57 26.11
N LEU A 281 0.00 5.13 26.84
CA LEU A 281 -0.14 4.54 28.18
C LEU A 281 -0.44 5.53 29.32
N ARG A 282 -0.42 6.85 29.09
CA ARG A 282 -0.73 7.82 30.15
C ARG A 282 -2.23 7.93 30.46
N GLU A 283 -3.09 7.63 29.51
CA GLU A 283 -4.54 7.62 29.67
C GLU A 283 -5.09 6.26 29.21
N PRO A 284 -4.87 5.18 30.00
CA PRO A 284 -5.17 3.80 29.58
C PRO A 284 -6.65 3.54 29.30
N GLU A 285 -7.55 4.32 29.90
CA GLU A 285 -9.00 4.33 29.62
C GLU A 285 -9.31 4.59 28.14
N ALA A 286 -8.38 5.21 27.40
CA ALA A 286 -8.51 5.44 25.97
C ALA A 286 -8.35 4.16 25.11
N ALA A 287 -7.86 3.05 25.66
CA ALA A 287 -7.89 1.68 25.09
C ALA A 287 -7.94 1.59 23.55
N PHE A 288 -6.88 2.08 22.89
CA PHE A 288 -6.77 2.00 21.42
C PHE A 288 -6.34 0.60 20.97
N LYS A 289 -6.66 0.25 19.71
CA LYS A 289 -6.03 -0.85 18.98
C LYS A 289 -5.38 -0.30 17.73
N TRP A 290 -4.09 -0.57 17.53
CA TRP A 290 -3.34 -0.05 16.38
C TRP A 290 -2.42 -1.11 15.75
N SER A 291 -2.09 -0.92 14.48
CA SER A 291 -1.10 -1.73 13.75
C SER A 291 -0.02 -0.88 13.11
N VAL A 292 1.16 -1.46 12.86
CA VAL A 292 2.35 -0.72 12.42
C VAL A 292 3.35 -1.61 11.67
N THR A 293 4.09 -1.02 10.73
CA THR A 293 5.20 -1.68 10.01
C THR A 293 6.55 -1.30 10.63
N THR A 294 7.41 -2.29 10.90
CA THR A 294 8.75 -2.07 11.45
C THR A 294 9.79 -3.05 10.89
N LYS A 295 11.07 -2.79 11.20
CA LYS A 295 12.21 -3.64 10.87
C LYS A 295 12.65 -4.41 12.10
N VAL A 296 12.95 -5.71 11.91
CA VAL A 296 13.53 -6.58 12.94
C VAL A 296 14.73 -5.92 13.63
N SER A 297 14.65 -5.84 14.96
CA SER A 297 15.66 -5.31 15.87
C SER A 297 15.48 -5.96 17.24
N ARG A 298 16.58 -6.41 17.87
CA ARG A 298 16.57 -7.03 19.21
C ARG A 298 15.96 -6.15 20.31
N GLN A 299 15.91 -4.83 20.10
CA GLN A 299 15.26 -3.90 21.03
C GLN A 299 13.76 -4.20 21.18
N LEU A 300 13.12 -4.70 20.12
CA LEU A 300 11.68 -5.02 20.10
C LEU A 300 11.31 -6.13 21.08
N ILE A 301 12.20 -7.10 21.32
CA ILE A 301 12.00 -8.21 22.27
C ILE A 301 11.60 -7.69 23.66
N LYS A 302 12.28 -6.64 24.14
CA LYS A 302 12.01 -6.03 25.45
C LYS A 302 10.86 -5.00 25.42
N LEU A 303 10.45 -4.56 24.24
CA LEU A 303 9.36 -3.59 24.06
C LEU A 303 8.00 -4.27 23.85
N ALA A 304 7.95 -5.51 23.36
CA ALA A 304 6.71 -6.21 23.02
C ALA A 304 5.63 -6.17 24.11
N PRO A 305 5.91 -6.43 25.42
CA PRO A 305 4.88 -6.35 26.46
C PRO A 305 4.34 -4.93 26.66
N ARG A 306 5.20 -3.89 26.58
CA ARG A 306 4.78 -2.48 26.67
C ARG A 306 3.92 -2.10 25.47
N LEU A 307 4.30 -2.54 24.28
CA LEU A 307 3.56 -2.26 23.04
C LEU A 307 2.16 -2.88 23.09
N ALA A 308 2.05 -4.12 23.60
CA ALA A 308 0.78 -4.80 23.80
C ALA A 308 -0.12 -4.03 24.80
N SER A 309 0.44 -3.63 25.95
CA SER A 309 -0.26 -2.79 26.93
C SER A 309 -0.69 -1.44 26.34
N ALA A 310 0.09 -0.87 25.43
CA ALA A 310 -0.22 0.37 24.71
C ALA A 310 -1.19 0.17 23.52
N GLY A 311 -1.74 -1.03 23.33
CA GLY A 311 -2.75 -1.29 22.30
C GLY A 311 -2.22 -1.73 20.93
N LEU A 312 -0.91 -2.01 20.78
CA LEU A 312 -0.42 -2.63 19.55
C LEU A 312 -1.12 -3.99 19.40
N ALA A 313 -1.86 -4.17 18.32
CA ALA A 313 -2.59 -5.40 18.01
C ALA A 313 -1.89 -6.20 16.90
N THR A 314 -1.14 -5.53 16.03
CA THR A 314 -0.48 -6.18 14.89
C THR A 314 0.78 -5.45 14.48
N VAL A 315 1.86 -6.20 14.32
CA VAL A 315 3.13 -5.71 13.80
C VAL A 315 3.44 -6.39 12.47
N GLU A 316 3.68 -5.59 11.44
CA GLU A 316 4.25 -6.06 10.19
C GLU A 316 5.78 -5.99 10.28
N LEU A 317 6.44 -7.13 10.05
CA LEU A 317 7.88 -7.28 10.07
C LEU A 317 8.41 -7.53 8.66
N GLY A 318 9.11 -6.54 8.13
CA GLY A 318 9.89 -6.68 6.90
C GLY A 318 11.15 -7.52 7.13
N VAL A 319 11.03 -8.84 7.00
CA VAL A 319 12.16 -9.79 7.07
C VAL A 319 12.81 -9.95 5.70
N GLU A 320 11.99 -10.08 4.66
CA GLU A 320 12.32 -10.33 3.25
C GLU A 320 13.03 -11.66 2.99
N THR A 321 14.14 -11.95 3.66
CA THR A 321 14.84 -13.23 3.50
C THR A 321 15.75 -13.59 4.66
N ILE A 322 15.82 -14.88 4.96
CA ILE A 322 16.76 -15.46 5.92
C ILE A 322 18.14 -15.77 5.29
N HIS A 323 18.26 -15.69 3.96
CA HIS A 323 19.49 -16.07 3.25
C HIS A 323 20.45 -14.89 3.11
N SER A 324 21.72 -15.10 3.51
CA SER A 324 22.71 -14.01 3.56
C SER A 324 23.01 -13.36 2.20
N ASN A 325 22.86 -14.09 1.08
CA ASN A 325 22.99 -13.53 -0.26
C ASN A 325 21.86 -12.54 -0.57
N GLY A 326 20.61 -12.88 -0.23
CA GLY A 326 19.47 -11.99 -0.37
C GLY A 326 19.54 -10.78 0.57
N GLN A 327 20.04 -10.95 1.80
CA GLN A 327 20.25 -9.83 2.71
C GLN A 327 21.32 -8.84 2.21
N ARG A 328 22.39 -9.33 1.56
CA ARG A 328 23.38 -8.49 0.87
C ARG A 328 22.77 -7.79 -0.34
N LEU A 329 22.03 -8.53 -1.18
CA LEU A 329 21.31 -7.98 -2.33
C LEU A 329 20.40 -6.81 -1.94
N PHE A 330 19.67 -6.96 -0.83
CA PHE A 330 18.70 -5.98 -0.33
C PHE A 330 19.31 -4.84 0.51
N ASP A 331 20.60 -4.86 0.86
CA ASP A 331 21.19 -4.07 1.96
C ASP A 331 20.30 -4.06 3.21
N LYS A 332 19.84 -5.25 3.62
CA LYS A 332 18.89 -5.43 4.73
C LYS A 332 19.20 -6.70 5.51
N PHE A 333 19.93 -6.52 6.61
CA PHE A 333 20.44 -7.61 7.44
C PHE A 333 19.60 -7.85 8.69
N ALA A 334 19.44 -9.12 9.05
CA ALA A 334 18.93 -9.60 10.35
C ALA A 334 19.38 -11.06 10.52
N SER A 335 19.86 -11.46 11.70
CA SER A 335 20.17 -12.89 11.92
C SER A 335 18.86 -13.69 12.04
N GLN A 336 18.89 -14.97 11.64
CA GLN A 336 17.70 -15.84 11.74
C GLN A 336 17.19 -15.91 13.20
N GLN A 337 18.10 -15.98 14.17
CA GLN A 337 17.77 -15.95 15.61
C GLN A 337 17.10 -14.65 16.03
N ASP A 338 17.62 -13.47 15.60
CA ASP A 338 16.99 -12.19 15.97
C ASP A 338 15.58 -12.06 15.35
N ILE A 339 15.32 -12.70 14.21
CA ILE A 339 13.99 -12.75 13.60
C ILE A 339 13.06 -13.64 14.44
N GLU A 340 13.47 -14.87 14.74
CA GLU A 340 12.71 -15.82 15.56
C GLU A 340 12.40 -15.25 16.95
N ASP A 341 13.40 -14.73 17.65
CA ASP A 341 13.26 -14.12 18.99
C ASP A 341 12.26 -12.95 18.99
N VAL A 342 12.30 -12.08 17.97
CA VAL A 342 11.39 -10.92 17.86
C VAL A 342 9.96 -11.37 17.52
N VAL A 343 9.79 -12.31 16.59
CA VAL A 343 8.48 -12.86 16.20
C VAL A 343 7.81 -13.53 17.41
N LEU A 344 8.54 -14.39 18.12
CA LEU A 344 8.03 -15.08 19.30
C LEU A 344 7.75 -14.11 20.47
N ALA A 345 8.60 -13.11 20.70
CA ALA A 345 8.35 -12.12 21.76
C ALA A 345 7.07 -11.31 21.53
N PHE A 346 6.75 -10.94 20.28
CA PHE A 346 5.48 -10.32 19.93
C PHE A 346 4.30 -11.29 20.07
N ALA A 347 4.41 -12.50 19.52
CA ALA A 347 3.33 -13.49 19.54
C ALA A 347 2.97 -13.94 20.98
N HIS A 348 3.95 -14.06 21.88
CA HIS A 348 3.74 -14.31 23.31
C HIS A 348 3.28 -13.08 24.11
N SER A 349 3.26 -11.90 23.49
CA SER A 349 2.69 -10.67 24.06
C SER A 349 1.29 -10.36 23.49
N ASP A 350 0.60 -11.34 22.91
CA ASP A 350 -0.70 -11.21 22.23
C ASP A 350 -0.72 -10.16 21.10
N ILE A 351 0.42 -9.95 20.43
CA ILE A 351 0.56 -9.11 19.23
C ILE A 351 0.67 -10.03 18.02
N VAL A 352 -0.25 -9.88 17.06
CA VAL A 352 -0.20 -10.64 15.80
C VAL A 352 0.97 -10.15 14.94
N VAL A 353 1.76 -11.08 14.42
CA VAL A 353 2.96 -10.79 13.63
C VAL A 353 2.74 -11.17 12.17
N ILE A 354 2.91 -10.21 11.26
CA ILE A 354 2.85 -10.43 9.81
C ILE A 354 4.28 -10.42 9.27
N VAL A 355 4.80 -11.58 8.88
CA VAL A 355 6.16 -11.73 8.35
C VAL A 355 6.14 -11.57 6.83
N ASN A 356 6.74 -10.50 6.31
CA ASN A 356 6.96 -10.35 4.87
C ASN A 356 8.20 -11.14 4.44
N LEU A 357 8.04 -11.98 3.41
CA LEU A 357 9.12 -12.73 2.77
C LEU A 357 9.06 -12.55 1.25
N ILE A 358 10.25 -12.49 0.66
CA ILE A 358 10.49 -12.36 -0.77
C ILE A 358 11.27 -13.60 -1.24
N PHE A 359 10.82 -14.17 -2.35
CA PHE A 359 11.39 -15.35 -3.00
C PHE A 359 11.72 -15.05 -4.47
N GLY A 360 12.49 -15.92 -5.12
CA GLY A 360 12.84 -15.78 -6.53
C GLY A 360 13.96 -14.78 -6.76
N LEU A 361 14.94 -14.72 -5.85
CA LEU A 361 16.05 -13.77 -5.90
C LEU A 361 17.09 -14.16 -6.98
N PRO A 362 17.87 -13.21 -7.51
CA PRO A 362 19.06 -13.48 -8.31
C PRO A 362 19.97 -14.54 -7.67
N GLY A 363 20.22 -15.63 -8.40
CA GLY A 363 21.05 -16.75 -7.91
C GLY A 363 20.42 -17.61 -6.80
N GLU A 364 19.17 -17.38 -6.40
CA GLU A 364 18.47 -18.26 -5.46
C GLU A 364 18.08 -19.59 -6.12
N THR A 365 18.42 -20.68 -5.46
CA THR A 365 18.00 -22.03 -5.86
C THR A 365 16.61 -22.36 -5.28
N ILE A 366 15.83 -23.17 -5.99
CA ILE A 366 14.54 -23.66 -5.48
C ILE A 366 14.66 -24.33 -4.09
N ARG A 367 15.80 -24.96 -3.77
CA ARG A 367 16.08 -25.54 -2.44
C ARG A 367 16.19 -24.47 -1.34
N GLN A 368 16.74 -23.29 -1.63
CA GLN A 368 16.78 -22.17 -0.68
C GLN A 368 15.38 -21.58 -0.47
N ALA A 369 14.59 -21.44 -1.53
CA ALA A 369 13.21 -20.98 -1.43
C ALA A 369 12.34 -21.96 -0.62
N GLN A 370 12.47 -23.26 -0.87
CA GLN A 370 11.83 -24.33 -0.09
C GLN A 370 12.27 -24.31 1.38
N TYR A 371 13.56 -24.12 1.67
CA TYR A 371 14.07 -23.99 3.04
C TYR A 371 13.48 -22.77 3.76
N GLN A 372 13.42 -21.60 3.11
CA GLN A 372 12.83 -20.39 3.68
C GLN A 372 11.33 -20.55 3.97
N LEU A 373 10.58 -21.23 3.08
CA LEU A 373 9.17 -21.53 3.32
C LEU A 373 8.97 -22.53 4.47
N ALA A 374 9.77 -23.60 4.53
CA ALA A 374 9.71 -24.60 5.60
C ALA A 374 10.10 -24.01 6.96
N TRP A 375 11.12 -23.15 7.00
CA TRP A 375 11.52 -22.38 8.18
C TRP A 375 10.37 -21.52 8.71
N PHE A 376 9.70 -20.75 7.85
CA PHE A 376 8.56 -19.94 8.27
C PHE A 376 7.41 -20.82 8.81
N GLN A 377 7.14 -21.96 8.17
CA GLN A 377 6.13 -22.92 8.63
C GLN A 377 6.48 -23.61 9.96
N GLU A 378 7.76 -23.67 10.35
CA GLU A 378 8.19 -24.08 11.70
C GLU A 378 7.96 -22.95 12.70
N LEU A 379 8.41 -21.73 12.39
CA LEU A 379 8.21 -20.55 13.24
C LEU A 379 6.73 -20.26 13.52
N GLN A 380 5.86 -20.47 12.53
CA GLN A 380 4.40 -20.36 12.70
C GLN A 380 3.82 -21.45 13.62
N ARG A 381 4.43 -22.64 13.67
CA ARG A 381 4.00 -23.75 14.54
C ARG A 381 4.55 -23.69 15.95
N SER A 382 5.69 -23.04 16.16
CA SER A 382 6.28 -22.84 17.49
C SER A 382 5.68 -21.64 18.23
N ALA A 383 5.09 -20.68 17.51
CA ALA A 383 4.36 -19.56 18.07
C ALA A 383 2.96 -19.96 18.61
N PRO A 384 2.35 -19.16 19.51
CA PRO A 384 0.95 -19.30 19.88
C PRO A 384 0.00 -19.35 18.66
N PRO A 385 -1.00 -20.27 18.64
CA PRO A 385 -1.89 -20.45 17.49
C PRO A 385 -2.56 -19.15 17.03
N GLY A 386 -2.54 -18.89 15.72
CA GLY A 386 -3.14 -17.70 15.11
C GLY A 386 -2.33 -16.40 15.24
N MET A 387 -1.27 -16.35 16.06
CA MET A 387 -0.50 -15.11 16.30
C MET A 387 0.58 -14.81 15.26
N VAL A 388 0.95 -15.75 14.40
CA VAL A 388 1.94 -15.54 13.33
C VAL A 388 1.32 -15.84 11.97
N ASP A 389 1.46 -14.90 11.05
CA ASP A 389 1.01 -14.97 9.66
C ASP A 389 2.06 -14.36 8.72
N CYS A 390 1.80 -14.40 7.41
CA CYS A 390 2.78 -13.99 6.40
C CYS A 390 2.18 -13.23 5.21
N SER A 391 3.11 -12.63 4.47
CA SER A 391 2.92 -12.10 3.13
C SER A 391 4.09 -12.64 2.29
N LEU A 392 3.80 -13.59 1.41
CA LEU A 392 4.79 -14.37 0.66
C LEU A 392 4.79 -13.92 -0.79
N ASN A 393 5.80 -13.17 -1.20
CA ASN A 393 5.83 -12.51 -2.51
C ASN A 393 7.03 -12.96 -3.34
N MET A 394 6.90 -12.91 -4.67
CA MET A 394 8.05 -13.02 -5.57
C MET A 394 8.75 -11.66 -5.69
N LEU A 395 10.06 -11.66 -5.91
CA LEU A 395 10.80 -10.44 -6.18
C LEU A 395 10.39 -9.85 -7.52
N GLU A 396 9.74 -8.70 -7.49
CA GLU A 396 9.58 -7.87 -8.68
C GLU A 396 10.65 -6.78 -8.69
N VAL A 397 11.29 -6.54 -9.84
CA VAL A 397 12.22 -5.42 -10.00
C VAL A 397 11.39 -4.19 -10.29
N VAL A 398 11.12 -3.40 -9.25
CA VAL A 398 10.13 -2.31 -9.29
C VAL A 398 10.76 -0.98 -9.73
N ARG A 399 9.98 -0.19 -10.47
CA ARG A 399 10.31 1.15 -10.94
C ARG A 399 10.70 2.06 -9.78
N GLY A 400 11.83 2.76 -9.92
CA GLY A 400 12.37 3.64 -8.89
C GLY A 400 13.15 2.93 -7.77
N SER A 401 13.17 1.60 -7.71
CA SER A 401 14.06 0.89 -6.78
C SER A 401 15.52 0.92 -7.24
N PRO A 402 16.50 0.94 -6.33
CA PRO A 402 17.91 0.76 -6.68
C PRO A 402 18.21 -0.47 -7.55
N LEU A 403 17.48 -1.59 -7.40
CA LEU A 403 17.61 -2.78 -8.27
C LEU A 403 17.26 -2.50 -9.74
N ALA A 404 16.41 -1.52 -10.04
CA ALA A 404 16.00 -1.18 -11.40
C ALA A 404 16.93 -0.17 -12.10
N VAL A 405 17.72 0.60 -11.34
CA VAL A 405 18.57 1.69 -11.87
C VAL A 405 20.07 1.46 -11.67
N GLY A 406 20.46 0.58 -10.75
CA GLY A 406 21.84 0.25 -10.44
C GLY A 406 22.36 -0.97 -11.22
N LYS A 407 23.69 -1.06 -11.35
CA LYS A 407 24.34 -2.33 -11.69
C LYS A 407 24.39 -3.21 -10.44
N THR A 408 23.29 -3.89 -10.14
CA THR A 408 23.25 -4.89 -9.06
C THR A 408 23.59 -6.26 -9.64
N ASP A 409 24.59 -6.92 -9.06
CA ASP A 409 25.08 -8.22 -9.53
C ASP A 409 23.95 -9.25 -9.64
N GLY A 410 23.78 -9.82 -10.83
CA GLY A 410 22.79 -10.84 -11.12
C GLY A 410 21.40 -10.34 -11.58
N VAL A 411 21.11 -9.04 -11.51
CA VAL A 411 19.87 -8.47 -12.07
C VAL A 411 20.13 -7.88 -13.46
N GLU A 412 19.41 -8.40 -14.45
CA GLU A 412 19.38 -7.89 -15.83
C GLU A 412 17.93 -7.54 -16.17
N VAL A 413 17.62 -6.24 -16.24
CA VAL A 413 16.32 -5.74 -16.70
C VAL A 413 16.25 -5.76 -18.23
N ARG A 414 15.17 -6.32 -18.78
CA ARG A 414 14.94 -6.48 -20.22
C ARG A 414 14.05 -5.40 -20.82
N GLY A 415 13.16 -4.83 -20.00
CA GLY A 415 12.28 -3.73 -20.39
C GLY A 415 11.10 -3.57 -19.44
N ILE A 416 10.28 -2.55 -19.70
CA ILE A 416 9.10 -2.20 -18.91
C ILE A 416 8.06 -1.56 -19.84
N ALA A 417 6.77 -1.80 -19.61
CA ALA A 417 5.71 -1.06 -20.30
C ALA A 417 5.59 0.35 -19.69
N PRO A 418 5.14 1.38 -20.43
CA PRO A 418 5.15 2.77 -19.95
C PRO A 418 4.54 2.95 -18.56
N TRP A 419 3.31 2.48 -18.38
CA TRP A 419 2.57 2.58 -17.12
C TRP A 419 2.84 1.46 -16.12
N ALA A 420 3.73 0.51 -16.44
CA ALA A 420 4.00 -0.62 -15.55
C ALA A 420 4.84 -0.22 -14.33
N TYR A 421 4.62 -0.97 -13.25
CA TYR A 421 5.31 -0.78 -11.96
C TYR A 421 6.60 -1.60 -11.84
N CYS A 422 6.76 -2.68 -12.62
CA CYS A 422 7.94 -3.55 -12.56
C CYS A 422 8.45 -3.92 -13.97
N TYR A 423 9.74 -4.25 -14.03
CA TYR A 423 10.46 -4.62 -15.26
C TYR A 423 10.35 -6.14 -15.49
N ASP A 424 10.27 -6.58 -16.75
CA ASP A 424 10.73 -7.92 -17.11
C ASP A 424 12.24 -8.00 -16.88
N TRP A 425 12.70 -9.10 -16.27
CA TRP A 425 14.08 -9.29 -15.86
C TRP A 425 14.49 -10.77 -15.94
N ASN A 426 15.77 -11.07 -15.75
CA ASN A 426 16.34 -12.42 -15.73
C ASN A 426 15.95 -13.28 -14.51
N ALA A 427 14.66 -13.29 -14.17
CA ALA A 427 14.06 -14.00 -13.05
C ALA A 427 14.33 -15.53 -13.10
N PRO A 428 14.60 -16.19 -11.94
CA PRO A 428 14.80 -17.63 -11.89
C PRO A 428 13.60 -18.44 -12.41
N ALA A 429 13.82 -19.29 -13.43
CA ALA A 429 12.74 -20.00 -14.13
C ALA A 429 11.81 -20.87 -13.24
N TRP A 430 12.31 -21.33 -12.09
CA TRP A 430 11.53 -22.15 -11.14
C TRP A 430 10.41 -21.37 -10.42
N ARG A 431 10.43 -20.03 -10.46
CA ARG A 431 9.43 -19.16 -9.81
C ARG A 431 8.00 -19.49 -10.22
N ARG A 432 7.75 -19.73 -11.51
CA ARG A 432 6.42 -20.04 -12.06
C ARG A 432 5.76 -21.24 -11.38
N ASP A 433 6.53 -22.30 -11.13
CA ASP A 433 6.04 -23.53 -10.50
C ASP A 433 5.98 -23.43 -8.96
N PHE A 434 6.66 -22.44 -8.37
CA PHE A 434 6.72 -22.22 -6.93
C PHE A 434 5.72 -21.17 -6.41
N ALA A 435 5.38 -20.16 -7.21
CA ALA A 435 4.41 -19.12 -6.81
C ALA A 435 3.04 -19.69 -6.37
N PRO A 436 2.44 -20.71 -7.03
CA PRO A 436 1.21 -21.34 -6.55
C PRO A 436 1.35 -21.98 -5.16
N GLN A 437 2.55 -22.43 -4.78
CA GLN A 437 2.83 -23.03 -3.47
C GLN A 437 2.86 -21.95 -2.37
N LEU A 438 3.37 -20.76 -2.68
CA LEU A 438 3.31 -19.60 -1.77
C LEU A 438 1.86 -19.18 -1.52
N THR A 439 1.08 -18.99 -2.60
CA THR A 439 -0.36 -18.71 -2.48
C THR A 439 -1.09 -19.81 -1.69
N GLY A 440 -0.76 -21.08 -1.94
CA GLY A 440 -1.32 -22.20 -1.18
C GLY A 440 -0.91 -22.25 0.29
N ALA A 441 0.20 -21.63 0.68
CA ALA A 441 0.66 -21.54 2.06
C ALA A 441 -0.02 -20.39 2.83
N GLU A 442 -0.14 -19.20 2.22
CA GLU A 442 -0.86 -18.05 2.81
C GLU A 442 -2.33 -18.35 3.15
N LEU A 443 -2.93 -19.33 2.46
CA LEU A 443 -4.34 -19.69 2.60
C LEU A 443 -4.62 -20.81 3.61
N ARG A 444 -3.58 -21.40 4.21
CA ARG A 444 -3.78 -22.39 5.26
C ARG A 444 -4.24 -21.68 6.54
N PRO A 445 -5.31 -22.13 7.21
CA PRO A 445 -5.69 -21.58 8.50
C PRO A 445 -4.54 -21.70 9.50
N SER A 446 -4.16 -20.58 10.14
CA SER A 446 -3.07 -20.49 11.12
C SER A 446 -3.44 -21.03 12.51
N GLY A 447 -4.52 -21.82 12.60
CA GLY A 447 -5.09 -22.37 13.82
C GLY A 447 -6.60 -22.60 13.70
N GLN A 448 -7.20 -23.38 14.61
CA GLN A 448 -8.64 -23.68 14.63
C GLN A 448 -9.49 -22.65 15.39
N HIS A 449 -8.93 -21.51 15.82
CA HIS A 449 -9.67 -20.53 16.60
C HIS A 449 -10.49 -19.59 15.71
N ALA A 450 -11.81 -19.68 15.83
CA ALA A 450 -12.72 -18.66 15.33
C ALA A 450 -12.50 -17.33 16.07
N HIS A 451 -12.69 -16.21 15.38
CA HIS A 451 -12.63 -14.88 15.99
C HIS A 451 -13.76 -14.74 17.02
N PRO A 452 -13.56 -14.05 18.16
CA PRO A 452 -14.66 -13.74 19.09
C PRO A 452 -15.75 -12.86 18.45
N ASP A 453 -15.44 -12.19 17.33
CA ASP A 453 -16.39 -11.38 16.52
C ASP A 453 -17.02 -12.20 15.36
N ALA A 454 -16.98 -13.54 15.42
CA ALA A 454 -17.59 -14.44 14.43
C ALA A 454 -19.01 -14.91 14.80
N ALA A 455 -19.63 -14.26 15.79
CA ALA A 455 -21.00 -14.47 16.25
C ALA A 455 -21.91 -13.32 15.79
#